data_AF-A0A919LWD3-F1
#
_entry.id   AF-A0A919LWD3-F1
#
_cell.length_a   1.000
_cell.length_b   1.000
_cell.length_c   1.000
_cell.angle_alpha   90.00
_cell.angle_beta   90.00
_cell.angle_gamma   90.00
#
_symmetry.space_group_name_H-M   'P 1'
#
loop_
_entity.id
_entity.type
_entity.pdbx_description
1 polymer ?
#
loop_
_entity_poly.entity_id
_entity_poly.type
_entity_poly.pdbx_seq_one_letter_code
_entity_poly.pdbx_strand_id
1 'polypeptide(L)'
;MSIRTCSCFAFLLFISCSEKTEREKYEDATSGIKYAAYKSASKLTINTSLKAYNYQQPDSNILHPVYAHLLLGYFWSISAKPSFAFAEAEIAEDNETAHIKFLAQTLRSITMYQEGWHTIAKEESVKAKANLEREPGSKVACEAAVYYLILGTAYAKEKDFEQAKFFWAGFATETGIHWPYLICDAAADFQANRVKEGLRKVKSISQDPSVPPVLREALATEIEKIEKNVGASVDSSLFWPKLISTLLWDELKKSTNESMKKLTGLVENVREKLPV
;
A
#
# COMPACT_ATOMS: atom_id res chain seq x y z
N MET A 1 14.26 -66.99 -21.81
CA MET A 1 13.22 -66.77 -20.79
C MET A 1 13.54 -65.43 -20.13
N SER A 2 12.78 -64.40 -20.50
CA SER A 2 13.16 -62.98 -20.39
C SER A 2 12.72 -62.40 -19.04
N ILE A 3 13.67 -61.80 -18.31
CA ILE A 3 13.43 -61.04 -17.09
C ILE A 3 12.91 -59.66 -17.49
N ARG A 4 11.62 -59.39 -17.20
CA ARG A 4 11.04 -58.05 -17.35
C ARG A 4 11.20 -57.29 -16.03
N THR A 5 12.22 -56.44 -15.97
CA THR A 5 12.32 -55.35 -15.01
C THR A 5 11.20 -54.34 -15.27
N CYS A 6 10.25 -54.27 -14.34
CA CYS A 6 9.21 -53.25 -14.30
C CYS A 6 9.82 -52.00 -13.66
N SER A 7 10.37 -51.10 -14.49
CA SER A 7 10.75 -49.76 -14.04
C SER A 7 9.47 -48.96 -13.76
N CYS A 8 9.10 -48.88 -12.49
CA CYS A 8 8.19 -47.85 -12.00
C CYS A 8 8.87 -46.49 -12.16
N PHE A 9 8.59 -45.84 -13.29
CA PHE A 9 8.93 -44.45 -13.55
C PHE A 9 8.11 -43.59 -12.58
N ALA A 10 8.72 -43.20 -11.46
CA ALA A 10 8.15 -42.25 -10.53
C ALA A 10 8.10 -40.87 -11.21
N PHE A 11 6.93 -40.52 -11.74
CA PHE A 11 6.60 -39.18 -12.19
C PHE A 11 6.52 -38.27 -10.95
N LEU A 12 7.65 -37.66 -10.59
CA LEU A 12 7.71 -36.52 -9.69
C LEU A 12 6.97 -35.35 -10.36
N LEU A 13 5.70 -35.17 -10.01
CA LEU A 13 4.92 -33.98 -10.31
C LEU A 13 5.54 -32.81 -9.52
N PHE A 14 6.47 -32.09 -10.16
CA PHE A 14 6.78 -30.72 -9.79
C PHE A 14 5.56 -29.86 -10.13
N ILE A 15 4.58 -29.80 -9.22
CA ILE A 15 3.58 -28.73 -9.23
C ILE A 15 4.34 -27.47 -8.82
N SER A 16 4.83 -26.74 -9.82
CA SER A 16 5.16 -25.34 -9.68
C SER A 16 3.88 -24.64 -9.20
N CYS A 17 3.83 -24.27 -7.93
CA CYS A 17 2.74 -23.49 -7.38
C CYS A 17 2.86 -22.09 -8.01
N SER A 18 2.14 -21.85 -9.10
CA SER A 18 2.05 -20.51 -9.69
C SER A 18 1.51 -19.56 -8.64
N GLU A 19 2.07 -18.36 -8.57
CA GLU A 19 1.52 -17.32 -7.70
C GLU A 19 0.08 -17.02 -8.12
N LYS A 20 -0.83 -16.93 -7.15
CA LYS A 20 -2.23 -16.60 -7.42
C LYS A 20 -2.34 -15.24 -8.08
N THR A 21 -3.19 -15.15 -9.09
CA THR A 21 -3.57 -13.88 -9.73
C THR A 21 -4.26 -12.95 -8.73
N GLU A 22 -4.27 -11.64 -9.01
CA GLU A 22 -5.02 -10.67 -8.19
C GLU A 22 -6.50 -11.05 -8.05
N ARG A 23 -7.10 -11.60 -9.12
CA ARG A 23 -8.49 -12.04 -9.15
C ARG A 23 -8.73 -13.22 -8.21
N GLU A 24 -7.88 -14.23 -8.26
CA GLU A 24 -7.95 -15.38 -7.35
C GLU A 24 -7.74 -14.96 -5.89
N LYS A 25 -6.81 -14.02 -5.63
CA LYS A 25 -6.59 -13.45 -4.28
C LYS A 25 -7.86 -12.74 -3.77
N TYR A 26 -8.56 -12.00 -4.62
CA TYR A 26 -9.84 -11.38 -4.29
C TYR A 26 -10.95 -12.41 -4.04
N GLU A 27 -11.03 -13.45 -4.87
CA GLU A 27 -12.01 -14.52 -4.72
C GLU A 27 -11.79 -15.32 -3.42
N ASP A 28 -10.54 -15.63 -3.07
CA ASP A 28 -10.20 -16.24 -1.79
C ASP A 28 -10.67 -15.36 -0.61
N ALA A 29 -10.48 -14.04 -0.71
CA ALA A 29 -10.86 -13.09 0.34
C ALA A 29 -12.38 -12.97 0.52
N THR A 30 -13.18 -13.34 -0.48
CA THR A 30 -14.64 -13.13 -0.53
C THR A 30 -15.46 -14.43 -0.60
N SER A 31 -14.84 -15.59 -0.74
CA SER A 31 -15.54 -16.88 -0.88
C SER A 31 -15.67 -17.69 0.42
N GLY A 32 -14.94 -17.34 1.47
CA GLY A 32 -14.89 -18.12 2.70
C GLY A 32 -16.13 -18.00 3.60
N ILE A 33 -16.38 -19.04 4.42
CA ILE A 33 -17.47 -19.04 5.43
C ILE A 33 -17.36 -17.83 6.38
N LYS A 34 -16.13 -17.46 6.76
CA LYS A 34 -15.88 -16.30 7.62
C LYS A 34 -16.39 -14.99 7.00
N TYR A 35 -16.19 -14.82 5.69
CA TYR A 35 -16.68 -13.67 4.94
C TYR A 35 -18.21 -13.63 4.94
N ALA A 36 -18.85 -14.74 4.54
CA ALA A 36 -20.30 -14.84 4.47
C ALA A 36 -20.97 -14.64 5.85
N ALA A 37 -20.39 -15.25 6.90
CA ALA A 37 -20.87 -15.11 8.27
C ALA A 37 -20.75 -13.66 8.77
N TYR A 38 -19.60 -13.02 8.54
CA TYR A 38 -19.39 -11.61 8.88
C TYR A 38 -20.38 -10.70 8.13
N LYS A 39 -20.50 -10.84 6.81
CA LYS A 39 -21.42 -10.03 5.98
C LYS A 39 -22.87 -10.13 6.49
N SER A 40 -23.32 -11.34 6.80
CA SER A 40 -24.67 -11.58 7.30
C SER A 40 -24.87 -10.96 8.69
N ALA A 41 -23.92 -11.16 9.61
CA ALA A 41 -23.97 -10.62 10.96
C ALA A 41 -23.94 -9.08 10.96
N SER A 42 -23.05 -8.48 10.15
CA SER A 42 -22.94 -7.02 10.02
C SER A 42 -24.23 -6.42 9.47
N LYS A 43 -24.74 -6.93 8.34
CA LYS A 43 -25.99 -6.47 7.73
C LYS A 43 -27.16 -6.51 8.72
N LEU A 44 -27.30 -7.59 9.49
CA LEU A 44 -28.36 -7.71 10.48
C LEU A 44 -28.16 -6.75 11.66
N THR A 45 -26.96 -6.74 12.24
CA THR A 45 -26.68 -6.01 13.49
C THR A 45 -26.73 -4.51 13.29
N ILE A 46 -26.10 -3.99 12.23
CA ILE A 46 -26.08 -2.56 11.93
C ILE A 46 -27.48 -2.06 11.60
N ASN A 47 -28.20 -2.75 10.71
CA ASN A 47 -29.57 -2.37 10.37
C ASN A 47 -30.50 -2.37 11.58
N THR A 48 -30.41 -3.39 12.43
CA THR A 48 -31.25 -3.49 13.64
C THR A 48 -30.91 -2.38 14.63
N SER A 49 -29.63 -2.13 14.87
CA SER A 49 -29.16 -1.11 15.81
C SER A 49 -29.57 0.29 15.36
N LEU A 50 -29.39 0.60 14.07
CA LEU A 50 -29.78 1.90 13.53
C LEU A 50 -31.29 2.07 13.45
N LYS A 51 -32.05 1.00 13.15
CA LYS A 51 -33.51 1.04 13.22
C LYS A 51 -33.99 1.34 14.65
N ALA A 52 -33.38 0.70 15.65
CA ALA A 52 -33.69 0.96 17.06
C ALA A 52 -33.33 2.40 17.47
N TYR A 53 -32.19 2.92 17.02
CA TYR A 53 -31.80 4.31 17.23
C TYR A 53 -32.79 5.28 16.56
N ASN A 54 -33.07 5.10 15.27
CA ASN A 54 -33.93 5.99 14.48
C ASN A 54 -35.37 6.04 15.02
N TYR A 55 -35.87 4.96 15.61
CA TYR A 55 -37.19 4.95 16.25
C TYR A 55 -37.33 5.98 17.38
N GLN A 56 -36.22 6.36 18.01
CA GLN A 56 -36.18 7.32 19.12
C GLN A 56 -35.88 8.75 18.68
N GLN A 57 -35.67 8.98 17.38
CA GLN A 57 -35.22 10.27 16.86
C GLN A 57 -36.32 11.00 16.09
N PRO A 58 -36.29 12.35 16.07
CA PRO A 58 -37.06 13.13 15.11
C PRO A 58 -36.64 12.81 13.66
N ASP A 59 -37.56 12.93 12.71
CA ASP A 59 -37.34 12.60 11.30
C ASP A 59 -36.13 13.31 10.65
N SER A 60 -35.68 14.44 11.21
CA SER A 60 -34.52 15.19 10.70
C SER A 60 -33.15 14.57 11.02
N ASN A 61 -33.07 13.59 11.93
CA ASN A 61 -31.80 13.02 12.44
C ASN A 61 -31.69 11.50 12.20
N ILE A 62 -32.36 11.00 11.16
CA ILE A 62 -32.34 9.58 10.79
C ILE A 62 -30.96 9.20 10.25
N LEU A 63 -30.36 8.16 10.82
CA LEU A 63 -29.13 7.55 10.31
C LEU A 63 -29.46 6.50 9.26
N HIS A 64 -28.92 6.65 8.06
CA HIS A 64 -29.09 5.66 7.00
C HIS A 64 -28.04 4.55 7.13
N PRO A 65 -28.45 3.25 7.18
CA PRO A 65 -27.51 2.15 7.36
C PRO A 65 -26.43 2.04 6.29
N VAL A 66 -26.73 2.47 5.07
CA VAL A 66 -25.79 2.47 3.96
C VAL A 66 -24.51 3.25 4.26
N TYR A 67 -24.61 4.41 4.92
CA TYR A 67 -23.44 5.21 5.30
C TYR A 67 -22.68 4.56 6.45
N ALA A 68 -23.36 3.89 7.38
CA ALA A 68 -22.69 3.14 8.44
C ALA A 68 -21.86 1.99 7.87
N HIS A 69 -22.40 1.24 6.90
CA HIS A 69 -21.66 0.19 6.19
C HIS A 69 -20.47 0.77 5.42
N LEU A 70 -20.63 1.87 4.67
CA LEU A 70 -19.51 2.53 4.00
C LEU A 70 -18.41 2.92 5.00
N LEU A 71 -18.76 3.64 6.08
CA LEU A 71 -17.80 4.07 7.10
C LEU A 71 -17.11 2.88 7.79
N LEU A 72 -17.86 1.83 8.11
CA LEU A 72 -17.30 0.61 8.70
C LEU A 72 -16.36 -0.10 7.73
N GLY A 73 -16.67 -0.10 6.43
CA GLY A 73 -15.79 -0.64 5.40
C GLY A 73 -14.49 0.18 5.26
N TYR A 74 -14.57 1.51 5.32
CA TYR A 74 -13.37 2.38 5.39
C TYR A 74 -12.51 2.03 6.61
N PHE A 75 -13.14 1.90 7.79
CA PHE A 75 -12.46 1.49 9.02
C PHE A 75 -11.73 0.15 8.88
N TRP A 76 -12.39 -0.86 8.29
CA TRP A 76 -11.76 -2.16 8.08
C TRP A 76 -10.63 -2.13 7.07
N SER A 77 -10.76 -1.32 6.02
CA SER A 77 -9.72 -1.15 5.00
C SER A 77 -8.46 -0.53 5.61
N ILE A 78 -8.64 0.55 6.38
CA ILE A 78 -7.59 1.19 7.18
C ILE A 78 -6.95 0.20 8.17
N SER A 79 -7.75 -0.68 8.76
CA SER A 79 -7.29 -1.68 9.74
C SER A 79 -6.65 -2.93 9.10
N ALA A 80 -6.34 -2.91 7.80
CA ALA A 80 -5.81 -4.04 7.04
C ALA A 80 -6.66 -5.33 7.20
N LYS A 81 -7.99 -5.17 7.14
CA LYS A 81 -8.98 -6.27 7.13
C LYS A 81 -9.77 -6.28 5.82
N PRO A 82 -9.12 -6.59 4.67
CA PRO A 82 -9.72 -6.42 3.35
C PRO A 82 -11.01 -7.24 3.17
N SER A 83 -11.06 -8.49 3.65
CA SER A 83 -12.27 -9.32 3.57
C SER A 83 -13.50 -8.69 4.23
N PHE A 84 -13.33 -8.00 5.37
CA PHE A 84 -14.44 -7.32 6.04
C PHE A 84 -14.80 -6.02 5.31
N ALA A 85 -13.81 -5.27 4.83
CA ALA A 85 -14.06 -4.08 4.02
C ALA A 85 -14.84 -4.40 2.72
N PHE A 86 -14.50 -5.50 2.05
CA PHE A 86 -15.24 -5.99 0.88
C PHE A 86 -16.68 -6.36 1.22
N ALA A 87 -16.90 -7.03 2.35
CA ALA A 87 -18.25 -7.38 2.80
C ALA A 87 -19.11 -6.13 3.05
N GLU A 88 -18.56 -5.12 3.71
CA GLU A 88 -19.25 -3.86 3.97
C GLU A 88 -19.58 -3.09 2.68
N ALA A 89 -18.63 -3.04 1.75
CA ALA A 89 -18.85 -2.42 0.45
C ALA A 89 -19.94 -3.15 -0.36
N GLU A 90 -19.96 -4.48 -0.34
CA GLU A 90 -20.99 -5.27 -1.03
C GLU A 90 -22.37 -5.05 -0.41
N ILE A 91 -22.47 -4.93 0.93
CA ILE A 91 -23.73 -4.57 1.59
C ILE A 91 -24.20 -3.17 1.17
N ALA A 92 -23.29 -2.21 1.09
CA ALA A 92 -23.62 -0.84 0.67
C ALA A 92 -24.03 -0.78 -0.82
N GLU A 93 -23.39 -1.57 -1.68
CA GLU A 93 -23.70 -1.64 -3.12
C GLU A 93 -25.10 -2.17 -3.42
N ASP A 94 -25.71 -2.98 -2.55
CA ASP A 94 -27.10 -3.44 -2.68
C ASP A 94 -28.11 -2.28 -2.79
N ASN A 95 -27.72 -1.05 -2.45
CA ASN A 95 -28.54 0.16 -2.60
C ASN A 95 -28.73 0.56 -4.08
N GLU A 96 -29.88 1.15 -4.42
CA GLU A 96 -30.21 1.50 -5.81
C GLU A 96 -29.55 2.79 -6.32
N THR A 97 -29.15 3.71 -5.44
CA THR A 97 -28.63 5.03 -5.82
C THR A 97 -27.22 4.94 -6.43
N ALA A 98 -27.00 5.56 -7.59
CA ALA A 98 -25.70 5.45 -8.28
C ALA A 98 -24.55 6.07 -7.45
N HIS A 99 -24.82 7.15 -6.71
CA HIS A 99 -23.87 7.72 -5.76
C HIS A 99 -23.38 6.70 -4.72
N ILE A 100 -24.27 5.89 -4.15
CA ILE A 100 -23.88 4.87 -3.17
C ILE A 100 -23.08 3.76 -3.85
N LYS A 101 -23.55 3.27 -5.01
CA LYS A 101 -22.84 2.22 -5.75
C LYS A 101 -21.42 2.67 -6.11
N PHE A 102 -21.26 3.92 -6.51
CA PHE A 102 -19.96 4.54 -6.73
C PHE A 102 -19.10 4.47 -5.46
N LEU A 103 -19.59 4.98 -4.32
CA LEU A 103 -18.82 4.99 -3.07
C LEU A 103 -18.43 3.58 -2.61
N ALA A 104 -19.32 2.60 -2.78
CA ALA A 104 -19.06 1.20 -2.46
C ALA A 104 -18.00 0.57 -3.39
N GLN A 105 -18.07 0.86 -4.70
CA GLN A 105 -17.08 0.40 -5.69
C GLN A 105 -15.72 1.09 -5.49
N THR A 106 -15.70 2.38 -5.18
CA THR A 106 -14.50 3.12 -4.79
C THR A 106 -13.88 2.51 -3.54
N LEU A 107 -14.67 2.19 -2.50
CA LEU A 107 -14.16 1.54 -1.29
C LEU A 107 -13.50 0.19 -1.58
N ARG A 108 -14.11 -0.64 -2.46
CA ARG A 108 -13.48 -1.89 -2.93
C ARG A 108 -12.19 -1.62 -3.69
N SER A 109 -12.21 -0.68 -4.63
CA SER A 109 -11.03 -0.29 -5.42
C SER A 109 -9.87 0.14 -4.52
N ILE A 110 -10.13 0.99 -3.51
CA ILE A 110 -9.12 1.43 -2.55
C ILE A 110 -8.58 0.26 -1.74
N THR A 111 -9.46 -0.61 -1.26
CA THR A 111 -9.06 -1.80 -0.50
C THR A 111 -8.20 -2.74 -1.34
N MET A 112 -8.57 -2.99 -2.61
CA MET A 112 -7.73 -3.75 -3.56
C MET A 112 -6.38 -3.07 -3.80
N TYR A 113 -6.37 -1.74 -3.90
CA TYR A 113 -5.14 -0.98 -4.09
C TYR A 113 -4.19 -1.11 -2.90
N GLN A 114 -4.71 -1.06 -1.66
CA GLN A 114 -3.91 -1.25 -0.45
C GLN A 114 -3.28 -2.65 -0.36
N GLU A 115 -3.97 -3.67 -0.86
CA GLU A 115 -3.44 -5.04 -0.96
C GLU A 115 -2.42 -5.23 -2.10
N GLY A 116 -2.13 -4.17 -2.86
CA GLY A 116 -1.23 -4.20 -4.01
C GLY A 116 -1.86 -4.78 -5.28
N TRP A 117 -3.18 -4.96 -5.31
CA TRP A 117 -3.92 -5.51 -6.45
C TRP A 117 -4.34 -4.41 -7.42
N HIS A 118 -3.34 -3.71 -7.95
CA HIS A 118 -3.54 -2.46 -8.69
C HIS A 118 -4.32 -2.65 -9.99
N THR A 119 -4.24 -3.82 -10.62
CA THR A 119 -4.94 -4.11 -11.88
C THR A 119 -6.44 -4.17 -11.64
N ILE A 120 -6.88 -5.02 -10.71
CA ILE A 120 -8.31 -5.15 -10.40
C ILE A 120 -8.87 -3.93 -9.66
N ALA A 121 -8.03 -3.22 -8.87
CA ALA A 121 -8.41 -1.94 -8.28
C ALA A 121 -8.79 -0.92 -9.36
N LYS A 122 -8.01 -0.84 -10.44
CA LYS A 122 -8.27 0.05 -11.58
C LYS A 122 -9.54 -0.37 -12.32
N GLU A 123 -9.73 -1.66 -12.58
CA GLU A 123 -10.97 -2.16 -13.20
C GLU A 123 -12.20 -1.77 -12.38
N GLU A 124 -12.13 -1.90 -11.05
CA GLU A 124 -13.24 -1.56 -10.17
C GLU A 124 -13.50 -0.05 -10.12
N SER A 125 -12.45 0.78 -10.16
CA SER A 125 -12.56 2.24 -10.28
C SER A 125 -13.27 2.66 -11.59
N VAL A 126 -12.91 2.03 -12.71
CA VAL A 126 -13.53 2.30 -14.01
C VAL A 126 -15.02 1.95 -13.96
N LYS A 127 -15.39 0.82 -13.35
CA LYS A 127 -16.81 0.47 -13.14
C LYS A 127 -17.55 1.47 -12.26
N ALA A 128 -16.91 1.95 -11.19
CA ALA A 128 -17.46 2.99 -10.32
C ALA A 128 -17.84 4.24 -11.12
N LYS A 129 -16.90 4.75 -11.92
CA LYS A 129 -17.10 5.95 -12.73
C LYS A 129 -18.17 5.75 -13.80
N ALA A 130 -18.20 4.59 -14.45
CA ALA A 130 -19.24 4.27 -15.44
C ALA A 130 -20.66 4.27 -14.84
N ASN A 131 -20.81 3.98 -13.53
CA ASN A 131 -22.10 4.09 -12.84
C ASN A 131 -22.50 5.56 -12.57
N LEU A 132 -21.54 6.44 -12.28
CA LEU A 132 -21.80 7.88 -12.11
C LEU A 132 -22.09 8.60 -13.43
N GLU A 133 -21.51 8.17 -14.55
CA GLU A 133 -21.76 8.76 -15.87
C GLU A 133 -23.24 8.65 -16.30
N ARG A 134 -24.01 7.75 -15.66
CA ARG A 134 -25.46 7.64 -15.85
C ARG A 134 -26.26 8.72 -15.11
N GLU A 135 -25.62 9.53 -14.27
CA GLU A 135 -26.19 10.67 -13.54
C GLU A 135 -25.47 11.99 -13.95
N PRO A 136 -25.92 12.64 -15.05
CA PRO A 136 -25.27 13.84 -15.57
C PRO A 136 -25.19 14.96 -14.54
N GLY A 137 -24.00 15.52 -14.33
CA GLY A 137 -23.76 16.62 -13.39
C GLY A 137 -23.34 16.20 -11.98
N SER A 138 -23.21 14.90 -11.70
CA SER A 138 -22.66 14.42 -10.44
C SER A 138 -21.22 14.91 -10.22
N LYS A 139 -20.95 15.49 -9.04
CA LYS A 139 -19.61 15.96 -8.62
C LYS A 139 -18.90 14.98 -7.70
N VAL A 140 -19.52 13.85 -7.39
CA VAL A 140 -19.09 12.94 -6.32
C VAL A 140 -17.66 12.43 -6.52
N ALA A 141 -17.25 12.09 -7.75
CA ALA A 141 -15.88 11.66 -8.03
C ALA A 141 -14.84 12.77 -7.78
N CYS A 142 -15.17 14.01 -8.13
CA CYS A 142 -14.32 15.17 -7.87
C CYS A 142 -14.23 15.47 -6.36
N GLU A 143 -15.37 15.45 -5.68
CA GLU A 143 -15.46 15.65 -4.22
C GLU A 143 -14.69 14.57 -3.46
N ALA A 144 -14.79 13.30 -3.88
CA ALA A 144 -14.02 12.20 -3.33
C ALA A 144 -12.52 12.40 -3.54
N ALA A 145 -12.08 12.76 -4.75
CA ALA A 145 -10.67 13.05 -5.03
C ALA A 145 -10.14 14.19 -4.15
N VAL A 146 -10.91 15.28 -3.97
CA VAL A 146 -10.53 16.40 -3.09
C VAL A 146 -10.45 15.95 -1.63
N TYR A 147 -11.41 15.17 -1.15
CA TYR A 147 -11.39 14.60 0.20
C TYR A 147 -10.13 13.77 0.44
N TYR A 148 -9.80 12.86 -0.47
CA TYR A 148 -8.60 12.03 -0.40
C TYR A 148 -7.31 12.84 -0.44
N LEU A 149 -7.26 13.86 -1.30
CA LEU A 149 -6.14 14.79 -1.37
C LEU A 149 -5.90 15.51 -0.03
N ILE A 150 -6.97 16.06 0.56
CA ILE A 150 -6.89 16.82 1.82
C ILE A 150 -6.44 15.91 2.96
N LEU A 151 -7.07 14.74 3.14
CA LEU A 151 -6.72 13.84 4.23
C LEU A 151 -5.35 13.19 4.03
N GLY A 152 -5.01 12.77 2.81
CA GLY A 152 -3.68 12.24 2.50
C GLY A 152 -2.58 13.25 2.83
N THR A 153 -2.80 14.52 2.53
CA THR A 153 -1.87 15.60 2.87
C THR A 153 -1.81 15.86 4.39
N ALA A 154 -2.96 15.85 5.08
CA ALA A 154 -3.02 16.06 6.52
C ALA A 154 -2.25 14.99 7.30
N TYR A 155 -2.52 13.71 7.03
CA TYR A 155 -1.81 12.60 7.68
C TYR A 155 -0.33 12.56 7.32
N ALA A 156 0.04 12.88 6.07
CA ALA A 156 1.45 12.97 5.68
C ALA A 156 2.19 14.07 6.46
N LYS A 157 1.53 15.21 6.71
CA LYS A 157 2.09 16.30 7.54
C LYS A 157 2.27 15.88 9.00
N GLU A 158 1.38 15.04 9.51
CA GLU A 158 1.46 14.45 10.86
C GLU A 158 2.45 13.28 10.95
N LYS A 159 3.07 12.89 9.83
CA LYS A 159 3.96 11.73 9.70
C LYS A 159 3.28 10.40 10.03
N ASP A 160 1.96 10.34 9.87
CA ASP A 160 1.22 9.09 9.87
C ASP A 160 1.15 8.58 8.43
N PHE A 161 2.26 8.00 7.96
CA PHE A 161 2.39 7.61 6.56
C PHE A 161 1.54 6.38 6.21
N GLU A 162 1.23 5.51 7.18
CA GLU A 162 0.32 4.38 6.94
C GLU A 162 -1.10 4.88 6.67
N GLN A 163 -1.60 5.86 7.44
CA GLN A 163 -2.89 6.47 7.15
C GLN A 163 -2.87 7.33 5.89
N ALA A 164 -1.79 8.09 5.65
CA ALA A 164 -1.65 8.87 4.43
C ALA A 164 -1.74 7.98 3.18
N LYS A 165 -1.10 6.80 3.18
CA LYS A 165 -1.18 5.82 2.07
C LYS A 165 -2.61 5.44 1.76
N PHE A 166 -3.46 5.22 2.78
CA PHE A 166 -4.87 4.89 2.56
C PHE A 166 -5.57 5.96 1.71
N PHE A 167 -5.47 7.22 2.11
CA PHE A 167 -6.13 8.32 1.39
C PHE A 167 -5.47 8.57 0.03
N TRP A 168 -4.15 8.43 -0.10
CA TRP A 168 -3.50 8.56 -1.41
C TRP A 168 -3.85 7.42 -2.38
N ALA A 169 -4.18 6.23 -1.89
CA ALA A 169 -4.75 5.19 -2.74
C ALA A 169 -6.14 5.58 -3.25
N GLY A 170 -6.99 6.18 -2.40
CA GLY A 170 -8.25 6.80 -2.83
C GLY A 170 -8.04 7.85 -3.92
N PHE A 171 -7.10 8.76 -3.71
CA PHE A 171 -6.75 9.76 -4.71
C PHE A 171 -6.27 9.13 -6.02
N ALA A 172 -5.43 8.10 -5.96
CA ALA A 172 -4.93 7.38 -7.12
C ALA A 172 -6.05 6.64 -7.87
N THR A 173 -6.98 6.01 -7.15
CA THR A 173 -8.19 5.39 -7.69
C THR A 173 -9.04 6.41 -8.46
N GLU A 174 -9.19 7.62 -7.93
CA GLU A 174 -10.03 8.64 -8.56
C GLU A 174 -9.34 9.38 -9.71
N THR A 175 -8.02 9.62 -9.64
CA THR A 175 -7.31 10.49 -10.59
C THR A 175 -6.35 9.77 -11.52
N GLY A 176 -5.96 8.52 -11.21
CA GLY A 176 -4.86 7.83 -11.87
C GLY A 176 -3.48 8.38 -11.53
N ILE A 177 -3.36 9.30 -10.55
CA ILE A 177 -2.10 9.87 -10.12
C ILE A 177 -1.57 9.08 -8.92
N HIS A 178 -0.53 8.28 -9.13
CA HIS A 178 -0.03 7.31 -8.15
C HIS A 178 1.13 7.81 -7.29
N TRP A 179 1.91 8.78 -7.77
CA TRP A 179 3.15 9.19 -7.12
C TRP A 179 3.02 9.63 -5.65
N PRO A 180 1.91 10.27 -5.17
CA PRO A 180 1.80 10.62 -3.75
C PRO A 180 1.73 9.39 -2.84
N TYR A 181 1.05 8.34 -3.30
CA TYR A 181 0.99 7.05 -2.60
C TYR A 181 2.38 6.43 -2.50
N LEU A 182 3.12 6.40 -3.62
CA LEU A 182 4.46 5.79 -3.67
C LEU A 182 5.42 6.48 -2.70
N ILE A 183 5.37 7.82 -2.60
CA ILE A 183 6.18 8.56 -1.63
C ILE A 183 5.81 8.18 -0.20
N CYS A 184 4.52 8.15 0.14
CA CYS A 184 4.08 7.80 1.49
C CYS A 184 4.43 6.35 1.83
N ASP A 185 4.37 5.44 0.85
CA ASP A 185 4.78 4.05 1.02
C ASP A 185 6.28 3.90 1.28
N ALA A 186 7.13 4.68 0.60
CA ALA A 186 8.55 4.76 0.92
C ALA A 186 8.80 5.38 2.32
N ALA A 187 8.05 6.43 2.67
CA ALA A 187 8.16 7.09 3.97
C ALA A 187 7.75 6.18 5.13
N ALA A 188 6.70 5.38 4.96
CA ALA A 188 6.25 4.38 5.92
C ALA A 188 7.33 3.31 6.18
N ASP A 189 8.07 2.89 5.14
CA ASP A 189 9.21 1.98 5.32
C ASP A 189 10.32 2.61 6.18
N PHE A 190 10.63 3.89 5.99
CA PHE A 190 11.59 4.58 6.87
C PHE A 190 11.09 4.66 8.31
N GLN A 191 9.82 5.02 8.52
CA GLN A 191 9.21 5.10 9.85
C GLN A 191 9.23 3.75 10.58
N ALA A 192 9.06 2.65 9.84
CA ALA A 192 9.13 1.30 10.36
C ALA A 192 10.55 0.70 10.44
N ASN A 193 11.60 1.53 10.29
CA ASN A 193 13.01 1.13 10.27
C ASN A 193 13.39 0.13 9.15
N ARG A 194 12.56 0.02 8.11
CA ARG A 194 12.85 -0.76 6.88
C ARG A 194 13.61 0.11 5.88
N VAL A 195 14.73 0.68 6.33
CA VAL A 195 15.54 1.66 5.56
C VAL A 195 15.91 1.13 4.17
N LYS A 196 16.17 -0.18 4.07
CA LYS A 196 16.46 -0.82 2.79
C LYS A 196 15.35 -0.71 1.77
N GLU A 197 14.14 -1.08 2.16
CA GLU A 197 13.00 -1.04 1.26
C GLU A 197 12.60 0.41 0.95
N GLY A 198 12.69 1.30 1.94
CA GLY A 198 12.49 2.74 1.73
C GLY A 198 13.43 3.32 0.66
N LEU A 199 14.75 3.08 0.76
CA LEU A 199 15.71 3.58 -0.23
C LEU A 199 15.47 2.98 -1.64
N ARG A 200 15.12 1.69 -1.72
CA ARG A 200 14.80 1.06 -3.01
C ARG A 200 13.56 1.66 -3.65
N LYS A 201 12.50 1.90 -2.86
CA LYS A 201 11.29 2.57 -3.32
C LYS A 201 11.58 3.99 -3.79
N VAL A 202 12.33 4.80 -3.01
CA VAL A 202 12.72 6.15 -3.42
C VAL A 202 13.47 6.15 -4.74
N LYS A 203 14.43 5.23 -4.92
CA LYS A 203 15.17 5.10 -6.17
C LYS A 203 14.25 4.72 -7.34
N SER A 204 13.34 3.77 -7.14
CA SER A 204 12.34 3.43 -8.16
C SER A 204 11.49 4.64 -8.54
N ILE A 205 11.03 5.42 -7.56
CA ILE A 205 10.22 6.63 -7.78
C ILE A 205 11.03 7.68 -8.57
N SER A 206 12.32 7.84 -8.28
CA SER A 206 13.17 8.79 -9.03
C SER A 206 13.34 8.45 -10.51
N GLN A 207 13.06 7.20 -10.90
CA GLN A 207 13.22 6.69 -12.26
C GLN A 207 11.88 6.53 -12.99
N ASP A 208 10.76 6.63 -12.28
CA ASP A 208 9.42 6.39 -12.84
C ASP A 208 8.94 7.60 -13.66
N PRO A 209 8.71 7.47 -14.98
CA PRO A 209 8.30 8.58 -15.85
C PRO A 209 6.91 9.16 -15.53
N SER A 210 6.07 8.46 -14.76
CA SER A 210 4.77 8.97 -14.31
C SER A 210 4.88 9.97 -13.15
N VAL A 211 6.05 10.08 -12.54
CA VAL A 211 6.35 11.02 -11.45
C VAL A 211 6.81 12.37 -12.02
N PRO A 212 6.33 13.51 -11.47
CA PRO A 212 6.75 14.85 -11.92
C PRO A 212 8.28 15.01 -12.01
N PRO A 213 8.84 15.58 -13.09
CA PRO A 213 10.29 15.69 -13.29
C PRO A 213 11.04 16.34 -12.12
N VAL A 214 10.51 17.43 -11.58
CA VAL A 214 11.11 18.16 -10.42
C VAL A 214 11.28 17.24 -9.21
N LEU A 215 10.31 16.36 -8.97
CA LEU A 215 10.35 15.41 -7.87
C LEU A 215 11.33 14.27 -8.15
N ARG A 216 11.35 13.75 -9.39
CA ARG A 216 12.32 12.72 -9.80
C ARG A 216 13.76 13.19 -9.62
N GLU A 217 14.06 14.40 -10.08
CA GLU A 217 15.38 15.02 -9.97
C GLU A 217 15.80 15.23 -8.51
N ALA A 218 14.89 15.71 -7.66
CA ALA A 218 15.15 15.89 -6.24
C ALA A 218 15.47 14.56 -5.54
N LEU A 219 14.68 13.51 -5.80
CA LEU A 219 14.89 12.18 -5.21
C LEU A 219 16.16 11.51 -5.75
N ALA A 220 16.42 11.62 -7.06
CA ALA A 220 17.64 11.10 -7.68
C ALA A 220 18.89 11.72 -7.07
N THR A 221 18.87 13.04 -6.86
CA THR A 221 19.99 13.78 -6.24
C THR A 221 20.31 13.24 -4.84
N GLU A 222 19.30 12.95 -4.02
CA GLU A 222 19.53 12.40 -2.68
C GLU A 222 20.02 10.95 -2.72
N ILE A 223 19.49 10.12 -3.62
CA ILE A 223 19.97 8.75 -3.82
C ILE A 223 21.43 8.75 -4.29
N GLU A 224 21.81 9.61 -5.24
CA GLU A 224 23.17 9.71 -5.74
C GLU A 224 24.16 10.12 -4.64
N LYS A 225 23.78 11.05 -3.75
CA LYS A 225 24.61 11.40 -2.58
C LYS A 225 24.87 10.18 -1.69
N ILE A 226 23.83 9.39 -1.41
CA ILE A 226 23.95 8.19 -0.59
C ILE A 226 24.83 7.14 -1.29
N GLU A 227 24.56 6.85 -2.56
CA GLU A 227 25.30 5.86 -3.34
C GLU A 227 26.78 6.25 -3.51
N LYS A 228 27.08 7.53 -3.68
CA LYS A 228 28.45 8.06 -3.73
C LYS A 228 29.18 7.93 -2.40
N ASN A 229 28.51 8.23 -1.28
CA ASN A 229 29.10 8.08 0.05
C ASN A 229 29.39 6.61 0.40
N VAL A 230 28.51 5.69 -0.02
CA VAL A 230 28.67 4.25 0.20
C VAL A 230 29.64 3.62 -0.81
N GLY A 231 29.75 4.20 -2.01
CA GLY A 231 30.51 3.63 -3.12
C GLY A 231 29.86 2.37 -3.73
N ALA A 232 28.53 2.33 -3.73
CA ALA A 232 27.72 1.27 -4.35
C ALA A 232 26.29 1.78 -4.62
N SER A 233 25.65 1.21 -5.64
CA SER A 233 24.21 1.40 -5.93
C SER A 233 23.34 0.76 -4.84
N VAL A 234 22.22 1.37 -4.46
CA VAL A 234 21.24 0.84 -3.49
C VAL A 234 20.75 -0.58 -3.85
N ASP A 235 20.70 -0.90 -5.14
CA ASP A 235 20.28 -2.21 -5.64
C ASP A 235 21.39 -3.27 -5.60
N SER A 236 22.63 -2.85 -5.30
CA SER A 236 23.77 -3.75 -5.22
C SER A 236 23.74 -4.58 -3.95
N SER A 237 24.10 -5.87 -4.04
CA SER A 237 24.34 -6.74 -2.88
C SER A 237 25.44 -6.22 -1.96
N LEU A 238 26.36 -5.38 -2.46
CA LEU A 238 27.46 -4.79 -1.71
C LEU A 238 27.08 -3.49 -0.99
N PHE A 239 25.90 -2.93 -1.27
CA PHE A 239 25.48 -1.66 -0.68
C PHE A 239 25.43 -1.71 0.85
N TRP A 240 24.69 -2.67 1.40
CA TRP A 240 24.48 -2.80 2.84
C TRP A 240 25.76 -3.11 3.63
N PRO A 241 26.59 -4.08 3.19
CA PRO A 241 27.89 -4.29 3.81
C PRO A 241 28.75 -3.02 3.85
N LYS A 242 28.78 -2.26 2.74
CA LYS A 242 29.56 -1.02 2.67
C LYS A 242 28.97 0.09 3.55
N LEU A 243 27.65 0.29 3.52
CA LEU A 243 26.99 1.30 4.34
C LEU A 243 27.23 1.06 5.84
N ILE A 244 27.05 -0.18 6.30
CA ILE A 244 27.33 -0.55 7.70
C ILE A 244 28.80 -0.28 8.04
N SER A 245 29.71 -0.66 7.17
CA SER A 245 31.15 -0.42 7.37
C SER A 245 31.48 1.07 7.45
N THR A 246 30.90 1.90 6.59
CA THR A 246 31.08 3.36 6.60
C THR A 246 30.52 3.98 7.88
N LEU A 247 29.33 3.58 8.32
CA LEU A 247 28.73 4.09 9.56
C LEU A 247 29.54 3.71 10.80
N LEU A 248 29.99 2.45 10.89
CA LEU A 248 30.88 2.01 11.97
C LEU A 248 32.19 2.80 11.95
N TRP A 249 32.77 3.03 10.78
CA TRP A 249 33.99 3.82 10.64
C TRP A 249 33.82 5.26 11.11
N ASP A 250 32.72 5.91 10.72
CA ASP A 250 32.42 7.28 11.14
C ASP A 250 32.14 7.39 12.63
N GLU A 251 31.51 6.39 13.24
CA GLU A 251 31.32 6.33 14.70
C GLU A 251 32.64 6.12 15.43
N LEU A 252 33.51 5.25 14.92
CA LEU A 252 34.86 5.05 15.46
C LEU A 252 35.69 6.32 15.42
N LYS A 253 35.62 7.11 14.33
CA LYS A 253 36.27 8.42 14.22
C LYS A 253 35.76 9.43 15.24
N LYS A 254 34.45 9.40 15.52
CA LYS A 254 33.80 10.30 16.47
C LYS A 254 34.05 9.90 17.92
N SER A 255 34.48 8.66 18.16
CA SER A 255 34.77 8.18 19.52
C SER A 255 35.86 9.04 20.20
N THR A 256 35.65 9.33 21.48
CA THR A 256 36.54 10.18 22.29
C THR A 256 37.79 9.44 22.82
N ASN A 257 37.93 8.14 22.52
CA ASN A 257 39.05 7.33 22.98
C ASN A 257 40.30 7.58 22.13
N GLU A 258 41.36 8.13 22.74
CA GLU A 258 42.68 8.40 22.14
C GLU A 258 43.26 7.20 21.36
N SER A 259 43.06 5.98 21.87
CA SER A 259 43.55 4.76 21.22
C SER A 259 42.81 4.47 19.92
N MET A 260 41.50 4.73 19.88
CA MET A 260 40.69 4.55 18.69
C MET A 260 40.98 5.65 17.66
N LYS A 261 41.22 6.89 18.08
CA LYS A 261 41.66 7.98 17.18
C LYS A 261 42.99 7.69 16.49
N LYS A 262 43.98 7.15 17.21
CA LYS A 262 45.27 6.74 16.64
C LYS A 262 45.12 5.58 15.67
N LEU A 263 44.28 4.60 15.99
CA LEU A 263 44.03 3.45 15.13
C LEU A 263 43.27 3.87 13.85
N THR A 264 42.29 4.78 13.95
CA THR A 264 41.63 5.35 12.78
C THR A 264 42.61 6.13 11.90
N GLY A 265 43.47 6.96 12.50
CA GLY A 265 44.46 7.75 11.75
C GLY A 265 45.52 6.88 11.05
N LEU A 266 45.88 5.72 11.60
CA LEU A 266 46.79 4.77 10.96
C LEU A 266 46.15 4.09 9.75
N VAL A 267 44.90 3.66 9.87
CA VAL A 267 44.17 3.01 8.77
C VAL A 267 43.86 4.00 7.64
N GLU A 268 43.58 5.28 7.95
CA GLU A 268 43.43 6.32 6.92
C GLU A 268 44.73 6.57 6.15
N ASN A 269 45.85 6.67 6.86
CA ASN A 269 47.18 6.79 6.24
C ASN A 269 47.53 5.60 5.34
N VAL A 270 47.05 4.40 5.68
CA VAL A 270 47.24 3.20 4.84
C VAL A 270 46.29 3.23 3.64
N ARG A 271 45.03 3.66 3.83
CA ARG A 271 44.04 3.78 2.75
C ARG A 271 44.41 4.84 1.71
N GLU A 272 44.99 5.97 2.13
CA GLU A 272 45.50 7.02 1.21
C GLU A 272 46.75 6.59 0.45
N LYS A 273 47.52 5.64 0.97
CA LYS A 273 48.77 5.15 0.37
C LYS A 273 48.62 3.89 -0.49
N LEU A 274 47.44 3.27 -0.50
CA LEU A 274 47.13 2.16 -1.39
C LEU A 274 46.39 2.70 -2.63
N PRO A 275 46.96 2.59 -3.84
CA PRO A 275 46.23 2.92 -5.06
C PRO A 275 45.04 1.95 -5.23
N VAL A 276 43.90 2.50 -5.64
CA VAL A 276 42.70 1.75 -6.08
C VAL A 276 43.06 0.86 -7.27
#